data_AF-A0A409W1L1-F1
#
_entry.id   AF-A0A409W1L1-F1
#
_cell.length_a   1.000
_cell.length_b   1.000
_cell.length_c   1.000
_cell.angle_alpha   90.00
_cell.angle_beta   90.00
_cell.angle_gamma   90.00
#
_symmetry.space_group_name_H-M   'P 1'
#
loop_
_entity.id
_entity.type
_entity.pdbx_description
1 polymer ?
#
loop_
_entity_poly.entity_id
_entity_poly.type
_entity_poly.pdbx_seq_one_letter_code
_entity_poly.pdbx_strand_id
1 'polypeptide(L)'
;MSGQREEGCYYRSLLVGCFLSLFLFGLSTFQTLTYFRLHSSDPPKHKFFVRYVFSLRICATHIDRLAGSRNLVTSNRAEDKDAALICPISRVTELVHTCLTARVTYGVFVPHFGEDFDTMAYATSGVFRTGIVSVIITTLVQWFFAFRLYKLSRGQQSTSPVAATTIINPTLIPVLSASLSFARLVSYVGTAIYQALHHRETAAWGWCLFAVGILSILSDLLMAAGLFWCLWKRKETQKDLLEQTFLMPRFLEMNRVFVIGIAFCKAKNGFMMTKIR
;
A
#
# COMPACT_ATOMS: atom_id res chain seq x y z
N MET A 1 39.13 -16.42 -21.91
CA MET A 1 39.18 -15.07 -21.30
C MET A 1 37.91 -14.24 -21.50
N SER A 2 36.83 -14.75 -22.13
CA SER A 2 35.56 -14.02 -22.30
C SER A 2 34.65 -14.01 -21.06
N GLY A 3 34.81 -14.95 -20.12
CA GLY A 3 33.94 -15.06 -18.93
C GLY A 3 34.09 -13.93 -17.91
N GLN A 4 35.29 -13.37 -17.72
CA GLN A 4 35.54 -12.35 -16.69
C GLN A 4 34.89 -10.97 -16.97
N ARG A 5 34.41 -10.71 -18.20
CA ARG A 5 33.76 -9.42 -18.52
C ARG A 5 32.29 -9.36 -18.14
N GLU A 6 31.58 -10.49 -18.11
CA GLU A 6 30.12 -10.49 -17.88
C GLU A 6 29.77 -10.39 -16.39
N GLU A 7 30.58 -11.00 -15.50
CA GLU A 7 30.38 -11.01 -14.05
C GLU A 7 30.50 -9.60 -13.42
N GLY A 8 31.35 -8.74 -13.99
CA GLY A 8 31.50 -7.35 -13.55
C GLY A 8 30.26 -6.47 -13.78
N CYS A 9 29.37 -6.84 -14.70
CA CYS A 9 28.17 -6.05 -15.01
C CYS A 9 27.07 -6.24 -13.97
N TYR A 10 26.95 -7.45 -13.40
CA TYR A 10 25.99 -7.80 -12.36
C TYR A 10 26.30 -7.18 -11.01
N TYR A 11 27.57 -7.23 -10.62
CA TYR A 11 28.03 -6.58 -9.40
C TYR A 11 27.75 -5.07 -9.45
N ARG A 12 27.99 -4.43 -10.60
CA ARG A 12 27.73 -2.99 -10.79
C ARG A 12 26.25 -2.65 -10.67
N SER A 13 25.35 -3.40 -11.29
CA SER A 13 23.91 -3.10 -11.23
C SER A 13 23.34 -3.30 -9.82
N LEU A 14 23.79 -4.33 -9.12
CA LEU A 14 23.35 -4.64 -7.76
C LEU A 14 23.89 -3.61 -6.75
N LEU A 15 25.14 -3.19 -6.90
CA LEU A 15 25.76 -2.15 -6.07
C LEU A 15 25.09 -0.80 -6.33
N VAL A 16 24.75 -0.47 -7.58
CA VAL A 16 23.97 0.72 -7.93
C VAL A 16 22.59 0.68 -7.27
N GLY A 17 21.89 -0.45 -7.29
CA GLY A 17 20.57 -0.60 -6.65
C GLY A 17 20.61 -0.46 -5.13
N CYS A 18 21.59 -1.11 -4.48
CA CYS A 18 21.82 -0.97 -3.04
C CYS A 18 22.21 0.47 -2.68
N PHE A 19 23.13 1.07 -3.43
CA PHE A 19 23.54 2.45 -3.24
C PHE A 19 22.36 3.41 -3.37
N LEU A 20 21.53 3.26 -4.41
CA LEU A 20 20.35 4.09 -4.62
C LEU A 20 19.36 3.97 -3.46
N SER A 21 19.12 2.76 -2.96
CA SER A 21 18.21 2.50 -1.85
C SER A 21 18.73 3.11 -0.54
N LEU A 22 20.01 2.92 -0.24
CA LEU A 22 20.66 3.46 0.95
C LEU A 22 20.76 4.99 0.88
N PHE A 23 20.99 5.53 -0.33
CA PHE A 23 21.04 6.95 -0.61
C PHE A 23 19.67 7.61 -0.45
N LEU A 24 18.59 7.01 -0.95
CA LEU A 24 17.22 7.52 -0.76
C LEU A 24 16.80 7.49 0.72
N PHE A 25 17.17 6.44 1.45
CA PHE A 25 16.96 6.36 2.90
C PHE A 25 17.79 7.42 3.64
N GLY A 26 19.06 7.58 3.27
CA GLY A 26 19.97 8.61 3.79
C GLY A 26 19.47 10.01 3.50
N LEU A 27 18.96 10.30 2.30
CA LEU A 27 18.36 11.57 1.92
C LEU A 27 17.12 11.88 2.76
N SER A 28 16.21 10.92 2.96
CA SER A 28 15.05 11.11 3.82
C SER A 28 15.46 11.46 5.26
N THR A 29 16.47 10.78 5.78
CA THR A 29 17.00 11.01 7.13
C THR A 29 17.72 12.35 7.21
N PHE A 30 18.54 12.68 6.21
CA PHE A 30 19.32 13.91 6.12
C PHE A 30 18.44 15.14 5.90
N GLN A 31 17.40 15.06 5.07
CA GLN A 31 16.40 16.12 4.91
C GLN A 31 15.70 16.42 6.23
N THR A 32 15.36 15.38 7.00
CA THR A 32 14.76 15.54 8.33
C THR A 32 15.73 16.23 9.29
N LEU A 33 17.00 15.80 9.34
CA LEU A 33 18.03 16.41 10.20
C LEU A 33 18.40 17.84 9.78
N THR A 34 18.49 18.10 8.47
CA THR A 34 18.81 19.41 7.91
C THR A 34 17.67 20.38 8.14
N TYR A 35 16.41 19.94 8.00
CA TYR A 35 15.25 20.74 8.36
C TYR A 35 15.36 21.24 9.81
N PHE A 36 15.71 20.37 10.76
CA PHE A 36 15.89 20.75 12.16
C PHE A 36 17.06 21.71 12.41
N ARG A 37 18.15 21.63 11.62
CA ARG A 37 19.31 22.53 11.73
C ARG A 37 19.07 23.89 11.10
N LEU A 38 18.54 23.91 9.87
CA LEU A 38 18.41 25.12 9.05
C LEU A 38 17.27 26.00 9.54
N HIS A 39 16.14 25.39 9.88
CA HIS A 39 14.94 26.12 10.30
C HIS A 39 14.90 26.23 11.83
N SER A 40 16.02 26.63 12.45
CA SER A 40 16.12 26.75 13.90
C SER A 40 15.23 27.86 14.47
N SER A 41 14.81 28.83 13.66
CA SER A 41 13.87 29.90 13.99
C SER A 41 12.40 29.55 13.75
N ASP A 42 12.10 28.41 13.11
CA ASP A 42 10.71 28.05 12.80
C ASP A 42 9.88 27.94 14.07
N PRO A 43 8.61 28.38 14.04
CA PRO A 43 7.71 28.29 15.17
C PRO A 43 7.71 26.85 15.71
N PRO A 44 7.80 26.66 17.03
CA PRO A 44 7.97 25.33 17.64
C PRO A 44 6.88 24.33 17.23
N LYS A 45 5.70 24.80 16.82
CA LYS A 45 4.61 23.98 16.26
C LYS A 45 4.98 23.21 14.98
N HIS A 46 5.74 23.82 14.06
CA HIS A 46 6.16 23.16 12.80
C HIS A 46 7.24 22.12 13.03
N LYS A 47 8.22 22.43 13.87
CA LYS A 47 9.23 21.46 14.32
C LYS A 47 8.61 20.29 15.05
N PHE A 48 7.64 20.56 15.91
CA PHE A 48 6.89 19.53 16.59
C PHE A 48 6.18 18.63 15.59
N PHE A 49 5.56 19.18 14.54
CA PHE A 49 4.91 18.39 13.48
C PHE A 49 5.89 17.49 12.72
N VAL A 50 7.06 17.99 12.30
CA VAL A 50 8.06 17.16 11.59
C VAL A 50 8.65 16.08 12.50
N ARG A 51 8.93 16.42 13.77
CA ARG A 51 9.37 15.46 14.78
C ARG A 51 8.28 14.46 15.09
N TYR A 52 7.02 14.89 15.07
CA TYR A 52 5.84 14.08 15.28
C TYR A 52 5.57 13.14 14.12
N VAL A 53 5.80 13.52 12.85
CA VAL A 53 5.67 12.62 11.69
C VAL A 53 6.80 11.58 11.68
N PHE A 54 8.04 11.99 11.95
CA PHE A 54 9.17 11.08 12.08
C PHE A 54 9.00 10.14 13.29
N SER A 55 8.60 10.70 14.42
CA SER A 55 8.27 9.94 15.63
C SER A 55 6.97 9.17 15.48
N LEU A 56 6.01 9.53 14.62
CA LEU A 56 4.83 8.71 14.31
C LEU A 56 5.25 7.47 13.52
N ARG A 57 6.27 7.57 12.68
CA ARG A 57 6.83 6.39 12.00
C ARG A 57 7.48 5.41 12.98
N ILE A 58 8.12 5.94 14.03
CA ILE A 58 8.78 5.16 15.12
C ILE A 58 7.80 4.79 16.26
N CYS A 59 6.78 5.61 16.51
CA CYS A 59 5.78 5.44 17.55
C CYS A 59 4.57 4.67 17.05
N ALA A 60 4.20 4.68 15.77
CA ALA A 60 3.21 3.74 15.23
C ALA A 60 3.74 2.30 15.29
N THR A 61 5.07 2.13 15.16
CA THR A 61 5.76 0.86 15.44
C THR A 61 5.70 0.46 16.92
N HIS A 62 5.59 1.42 17.84
CA HIS A 62 5.49 1.19 19.29
C HIS A 62 4.06 1.22 19.88
N ILE A 63 3.12 1.96 19.29
CA ILE A 63 1.74 2.16 19.74
C ILE A 63 0.88 0.97 19.30
N ASP A 64 1.12 0.34 18.15
CA ASP A 64 0.46 -0.94 17.85
C ASP A 64 0.89 -2.06 18.81
N ARG A 65 2.13 -1.98 19.33
CA ARG A 65 2.62 -2.81 20.43
C ARG A 65 1.86 -2.59 21.75
N LEU A 66 1.29 -1.39 21.95
CA LEU A 66 0.57 -1.02 23.18
C LEU A 66 -0.96 -1.06 23.03
N ALA A 67 -1.50 -0.80 21.83
CA ALA A 67 -2.92 -0.81 21.49
C ALA A 67 -3.45 -2.23 21.29
N GLY A 68 -2.60 -3.17 20.83
CA GLY A 68 -2.88 -4.60 20.86
C GLY A 68 -3.11 -5.15 22.28
N SER A 69 -2.68 -4.42 23.32
CA SER A 69 -2.90 -4.80 24.71
C SER A 69 -4.16 -4.18 25.35
N ARG A 70 -4.83 -3.21 24.71
CA ARG A 70 -5.98 -2.48 25.32
C ARG A 70 -7.33 -2.63 24.62
N ASN A 71 -7.37 -3.00 23.34
CA ASN A 71 -8.65 -3.11 22.60
C ASN A 71 -9.25 -4.53 22.53
N LEU A 72 -8.71 -5.48 23.30
CA LEU A 72 -9.22 -6.85 23.40
C LEU A 72 -10.57 -6.98 24.15
N VAL A 73 -11.18 -5.87 24.59
CA VAL A 73 -12.32 -5.91 25.51
C VAL A 73 -13.68 -5.49 24.89
N THR A 74 -13.77 -4.89 23.69
CA THR A 74 -15.10 -4.40 23.22
C THR A 74 -15.48 -4.56 21.75
N SER A 75 -14.62 -4.99 20.81
CA SER A 75 -15.07 -5.26 19.43
C SER A 75 -15.30 -6.75 19.19
N ASN A 76 -16.55 -7.21 19.37
CA ASN A 76 -17.00 -8.58 19.06
C ASN A 76 -17.12 -8.87 17.54
N ARG A 77 -16.53 -8.06 16.66
CA ARG A 77 -16.52 -8.35 15.22
C ARG A 77 -15.39 -9.30 14.89
N ALA A 78 -15.75 -10.52 14.49
CA ALA A 78 -14.82 -11.55 14.01
C ALA A 78 -13.87 -11.07 12.89
N GLU A 79 -14.21 -10.01 12.16
CA GLU A 79 -13.38 -9.46 11.08
C GLU A 79 -12.14 -8.67 11.51
N ASP A 80 -12.08 -8.16 12.75
CA ASP A 80 -10.90 -7.43 13.24
C ASP A 80 -9.74 -8.38 13.65
N LYS A 81 -10.05 -9.66 13.92
CA LYS A 81 -9.07 -10.65 14.39
C LYS A 81 -8.04 -11.00 13.30
N ASP A 82 -8.47 -11.10 12.04
CA ASP A 82 -7.58 -11.42 10.92
C ASP A 82 -6.59 -10.29 10.62
N ALA A 83 -7.05 -9.03 10.73
CA ALA A 83 -6.23 -7.85 10.53
C ALA A 83 -5.18 -7.66 11.64
N ALA A 84 -5.53 -8.03 12.88
CA ALA A 84 -4.65 -7.95 14.03
C ALA A 84 -3.49 -8.96 13.96
N LEU A 85 -3.67 -10.11 13.31
CA LEU A 85 -2.62 -11.14 13.20
C LEU A 85 -1.62 -10.84 12.07
N ILE A 86 -2.06 -10.31 10.94
CA ILE A 86 -1.21 -10.14 9.75
C ILE A 86 -0.25 -8.95 9.88
N CYS A 87 -0.66 -7.89 10.57
CA CYS A 87 0.15 -6.69 10.76
C CYS A 87 1.48 -6.92 11.52
N PRO A 88 1.50 -7.62 12.68
CA PRO A 88 2.75 -7.91 13.38
C PRO A 88 3.65 -8.85 12.58
N ILE A 89 3.09 -9.83 11.85
CA ILE A 89 3.86 -10.76 11.00
C ILE A 89 4.61 -9.99 9.92
N SER A 90 3.94 -9.10 9.17
CA SER A 90 4.57 -8.27 8.14
C SER A 90 5.75 -7.47 8.69
N ARG A 91 5.57 -6.87 9.88
CA ARG A 91 6.57 -6.00 10.51
C ARG A 91 7.77 -6.75 11.06
N VAL A 92 7.54 -7.91 11.70
CA VAL A 92 8.63 -8.79 12.12
C VAL A 92 9.43 -9.24 10.90
N THR A 93 8.74 -9.56 9.80
CA THR A 93 9.42 -10.01 8.58
C THR A 93 10.22 -8.88 7.92
N GLU A 94 9.73 -7.63 7.92
CA GLU A 94 10.48 -6.45 7.48
C GLU A 94 11.73 -6.20 8.34
N LEU A 95 11.60 -6.27 9.68
CA LEU A 95 12.73 -6.11 10.59
C LEU A 95 13.78 -7.19 10.35
N VAL A 96 13.37 -8.46 10.25
CA VAL A 96 14.26 -9.58 9.95
C VAL A 96 14.97 -9.35 8.62
N HIS A 97 14.26 -8.91 7.58
CA HIS A 97 14.85 -8.60 6.28
C HIS A 97 15.85 -7.44 6.35
N THR A 98 15.55 -6.36 7.07
CA THR A 98 16.49 -5.25 7.27
C THR A 98 17.73 -5.71 8.04
N CYS A 99 17.57 -6.52 9.09
CA CYS A 99 18.70 -7.07 9.84
C CYS A 99 19.55 -8.02 9.00
N LEU A 100 18.93 -8.90 8.20
CA LEU A 100 19.64 -9.80 7.29
C LEU A 100 20.38 -9.03 6.20
N THR A 101 19.74 -8.02 5.61
CA THR A 101 20.36 -7.13 4.62
C THR A 101 21.54 -6.38 5.24
N ALA A 102 21.36 -5.78 6.41
CA ALA A 102 22.44 -5.09 7.12
C ALA A 102 23.60 -6.05 7.46
N ARG A 103 23.30 -7.28 7.91
CA ARG A 103 24.32 -8.30 8.19
C ARG A 103 25.08 -8.71 6.94
N VAL A 104 24.39 -8.95 5.83
CA VAL A 104 25.03 -9.34 4.56
C VAL A 104 25.84 -8.18 4.00
N THR A 105 25.26 -6.98 3.93
CA THR A 105 25.94 -5.80 3.40
C THR A 105 27.13 -5.42 4.27
N TYR A 106 26.96 -5.30 5.58
CA TYR A 106 28.06 -4.88 6.46
C TYR A 106 29.05 -6.01 6.71
N GLY A 107 28.57 -7.21 7.00
CA GLY A 107 29.41 -8.35 7.37
C GLY A 107 30.21 -8.94 6.21
N VAL A 108 29.76 -8.74 4.96
CA VAL A 108 30.53 -9.22 3.79
C VAL A 108 31.32 -8.10 3.13
N PHE A 109 30.73 -6.93 2.87
CA PHE A 109 31.42 -5.88 2.11
C PHE A 109 32.46 -5.10 2.92
N VAL A 110 32.29 -4.95 4.25
CA VAL A 110 33.23 -4.14 5.05
C VAL A 110 34.51 -4.89 5.38
N PRO A 111 34.49 -6.17 5.84
CA PRO A 111 35.71 -6.86 6.20
C PRO A 111 36.56 -7.24 4.99
N HIS A 112 35.92 -7.59 3.87
CA HIS A 112 36.60 -8.09 2.66
C HIS A 112 36.74 -6.99 1.59
N PHE A 113 36.72 -5.72 2.01
CA PHE A 113 36.86 -4.59 1.10
C PHE A 113 38.27 -4.59 0.48
N GLY A 114 38.36 -4.88 -0.81
CA GLY A 114 39.63 -4.94 -1.55
C GLY A 114 40.27 -6.33 -1.62
N GLU A 115 39.61 -7.38 -1.11
CA GLU A 115 40.04 -8.77 -1.28
C GLU A 115 39.63 -9.37 -2.65
N ASP A 116 40.18 -10.55 -2.95
CA ASP A 116 40.01 -11.26 -4.22
C ASP A 116 38.55 -11.61 -4.57
N PHE A 117 38.31 -11.83 -5.86
CA PHE A 117 36.98 -12.03 -6.47
C PHE A 117 36.22 -13.23 -5.89
N ASP A 118 36.92 -14.23 -5.37
CA ASP A 118 36.30 -15.41 -4.75
C ASP A 118 35.50 -15.04 -3.48
N THR A 119 35.92 -14.03 -2.74
CA THR A 119 35.20 -13.53 -1.56
C THR A 119 33.91 -12.80 -1.96
N MET A 120 33.88 -12.21 -3.17
CA MET A 120 32.66 -11.59 -3.73
C MET A 120 31.60 -12.63 -4.12
N ALA A 121 31.97 -13.85 -4.49
CA ALA A 121 31.00 -14.92 -4.74
C ALA A 121 30.18 -15.25 -3.47
N TYR A 122 30.80 -15.17 -2.30
CA TYR A 122 30.10 -15.31 -1.01
C TYR A 122 29.12 -14.16 -0.75
N ALA A 123 29.50 -12.93 -1.12
CA ALA A 123 28.63 -11.75 -1.04
C ALA A 123 27.39 -11.91 -1.93
N THR A 124 27.58 -12.36 -3.17
CA THR A 124 26.50 -12.61 -4.14
C THR A 124 25.50 -13.63 -3.59
N SER A 125 25.98 -14.73 -2.99
CA SER A 125 25.12 -15.72 -2.35
C SER A 125 24.34 -15.15 -1.15
N GLY A 126 24.97 -14.28 -0.36
CA GLY A 126 24.32 -13.59 0.76
C GLY A 126 23.21 -12.65 0.30
N VAL A 127 23.50 -11.81 -0.70
CA VAL A 127 22.52 -10.86 -1.26
C VAL A 127 21.34 -11.61 -1.86
N PHE A 128 21.61 -12.72 -2.53
CA PHE A 128 20.58 -13.55 -3.10
C PHE A 128 19.62 -14.12 -2.05
N ARG A 129 20.14 -14.63 -0.92
CA ARG A 129 19.29 -15.11 0.19
C ARG A 129 18.42 -13.98 0.75
N THR A 130 18.96 -12.75 0.84
CA THR A 130 18.16 -11.59 1.25
C THR A 130 17.09 -11.21 0.22
N GLY A 131 17.40 -11.35 -1.06
CA GLY A 131 16.43 -11.14 -2.14
C GLY A 131 15.26 -12.12 -2.10
N ILE A 132 15.49 -13.40 -1.80
CA ILE A 132 14.40 -14.39 -1.61
C ILE A 132 13.46 -13.93 -0.50
N VAL A 133 14.03 -13.54 0.65
CA VAL A 133 13.25 -13.04 1.80
C VAL A 133 12.45 -11.79 1.41
N SER A 134 13.05 -10.86 0.66
CA SER A 134 12.38 -9.67 0.13
C SER A 134 11.17 -10.00 -0.75
N VAL A 135 11.32 -10.93 -1.69
CA VAL A 135 10.24 -11.33 -2.61
C VAL A 135 9.10 -12.02 -1.86
N ILE A 136 9.41 -12.81 -0.83
CA ILE A 136 8.38 -13.42 0.03
C ILE A 136 7.59 -12.34 0.78
N ILE A 137 8.28 -11.40 1.44
CA ILE A 137 7.65 -10.30 2.18
C ILE A 137 6.73 -9.49 1.27
N THR A 138 7.27 -9.03 0.14
CA THR A 138 6.52 -8.19 -0.80
C THR A 138 5.31 -8.92 -1.37
N THR A 139 5.39 -10.24 -1.61
CA THR A 139 4.25 -11.04 -2.06
C THR A 139 3.20 -11.19 -0.96
N LEU A 140 3.59 -11.45 0.29
CA LEU A 140 2.65 -11.52 1.42
C LEU A 140 1.93 -10.19 1.65
N VAL A 141 2.67 -9.08 1.58
CA VAL A 141 2.11 -7.72 1.71
C VAL A 141 1.13 -7.42 0.57
N GLN A 142 1.50 -7.73 -0.67
CA GLN A 142 0.62 -7.51 -1.83
C GLN A 142 -0.64 -8.39 -1.75
N TRP A 143 -0.53 -9.66 -1.35
CA TRP A 143 -1.70 -10.52 -1.13
C TRP A 143 -2.63 -9.99 -0.03
N PHE A 144 -2.07 -9.48 1.07
CA PHE A 144 -2.87 -8.84 2.10
C PHE A 144 -3.62 -7.61 1.59
N PHE A 145 -2.97 -6.73 0.82
CA PHE A 145 -3.62 -5.57 0.22
C PHE A 145 -4.65 -5.96 -0.83
N ALA A 146 -4.37 -6.97 -1.66
CA ALA A 146 -5.33 -7.51 -2.62
C ALA A 146 -6.56 -8.06 -1.91
N PHE A 147 -6.39 -8.81 -0.82
CA PHE A 147 -7.49 -9.33 -0.01
C PHE A 147 -8.31 -8.21 0.64
N ARG A 148 -7.65 -7.19 1.21
CA ARG A 148 -8.32 -5.98 1.73
C ARG A 148 -9.13 -5.29 0.65
N LEU A 149 -8.54 -5.08 -0.53
CA LEU A 149 -9.21 -4.43 -1.66
C LEU A 149 -10.42 -5.25 -2.13
N TYR A 150 -10.29 -6.58 -2.18
CA TYR A 150 -11.38 -7.49 -2.51
C TYR A 150 -12.54 -7.41 -1.50
N LYS A 151 -12.24 -7.35 -0.19
CA LYS A 151 -13.28 -7.13 0.84
C LYS A 151 -13.96 -5.77 0.66
N LEU A 152 -13.17 -4.72 0.40
CA LEU A 152 -13.71 -3.36 0.18
C LEU A 152 -14.59 -3.29 -1.08
N SER A 153 -14.25 -4.04 -2.14
CA SER A 153 -15.02 -4.06 -3.39
C SER A 153 -16.35 -4.79 -3.24
N ARG A 154 -16.40 -5.89 -2.46
CA ARG A 154 -17.64 -6.64 -2.21
C ARG A 154 -18.69 -5.81 -1.48
N GLY A 155 -18.28 -4.97 -0.54
CA GLY A 155 -19.21 -4.09 0.18
C GLY A 155 -19.94 -3.07 -0.71
N GLN A 156 -19.41 -2.74 -1.89
CA GLN A 156 -20.01 -1.76 -2.81
C GLN A 156 -20.95 -2.36 -3.85
N GLN A 157 -20.95 -3.68 -4.07
CA GLN A 157 -21.79 -4.30 -5.10
C GLN A 157 -23.29 -4.33 -4.75
N SER A 158 -23.66 -4.06 -3.50
CA SER A 158 -25.02 -4.32 -3.03
C SER A 158 -26.05 -3.21 -3.30
N THR A 159 -25.65 -2.03 -3.80
CA THR A 159 -26.54 -0.84 -3.77
C THR A 159 -26.95 -0.27 -5.13
N SER A 160 -26.42 -0.71 -6.27
CA SER A 160 -26.89 -0.19 -7.57
C SER A 160 -26.80 -1.20 -8.72
N PRO A 161 -27.94 -1.60 -9.32
CA PRO A 161 -27.97 -2.45 -10.51
C PRO A 161 -27.45 -1.76 -11.78
N VAL A 162 -27.30 -0.43 -11.77
CA VAL A 162 -26.80 0.36 -12.92
C VAL A 162 -25.27 0.33 -13.02
N ALA A 163 -24.57 -0.04 -11.95
CA ALA A 163 -23.10 -0.11 -11.93
C ALA A 163 -22.51 -1.38 -12.60
N ALA A 164 -23.36 -2.28 -13.11
CA ALA A 164 -22.92 -3.57 -13.68
C ALA A 164 -22.22 -3.45 -15.05
N THR A 165 -22.30 -2.31 -15.73
CA THR A 165 -21.76 -2.11 -17.08
C THR A 165 -20.41 -1.39 -17.14
N THR A 166 -19.84 -0.98 -16.00
CA THR A 166 -18.51 -0.35 -16.02
C THR A 166 -17.44 -1.41 -16.28
N ILE A 167 -16.71 -1.25 -17.39
CA ILE A 167 -15.74 -2.18 -18.00
C ILE A 167 -14.67 -2.72 -17.04
N ILE A 168 -14.44 -2.04 -15.92
CA ILE A 168 -13.41 -2.42 -14.93
C ILE A 168 -14.11 -3.10 -13.75
N ASN A 169 -14.18 -4.43 -13.79
CA ASN A 169 -14.64 -5.21 -12.65
C ASN A 169 -13.67 -4.99 -11.47
N PRO A 170 -14.08 -4.35 -10.36
CA PRO A 170 -13.19 -4.00 -9.26
C PRO A 170 -12.61 -5.24 -8.56
N THR A 171 -13.19 -6.43 -8.79
CA THR A 171 -12.63 -7.71 -8.31
C THR A 171 -11.46 -8.21 -9.15
N LEU A 172 -11.28 -7.72 -10.38
CA LEU A 172 -10.20 -8.14 -11.28
C LEU A 172 -8.85 -7.58 -10.81
N ILE A 173 -8.81 -6.34 -10.32
CA ILE A 173 -7.58 -5.68 -9.86
C ILE A 173 -6.84 -6.48 -8.77
N PRO A 174 -7.49 -6.90 -7.66
CA PRO A 174 -6.79 -7.68 -6.63
C PRO A 174 -6.36 -9.07 -7.13
N VAL A 175 -7.14 -9.70 -8.02
CA VAL A 175 -6.78 -11.00 -8.62
C VAL A 175 -5.57 -10.88 -9.55
N LEU A 176 -5.52 -9.82 -10.37
CA LEU A 176 -4.38 -9.53 -11.23
C LEU A 176 -3.13 -9.20 -10.41
N SER A 177 -3.25 -8.35 -9.39
CA SER A 177 -2.12 -8.05 -8.50
C SER A 177 -1.61 -9.32 -7.80
N ALA A 178 -2.49 -10.14 -7.22
CA ALA A 178 -2.10 -11.38 -6.55
C ALA A 178 -1.43 -12.38 -7.51
N SER A 179 -1.93 -12.49 -8.75
CA SER A 179 -1.34 -13.30 -9.81
C SER A 179 0.04 -12.81 -10.21
N LEU A 180 0.23 -11.50 -10.38
CA LEU A 180 1.52 -10.90 -10.71
C LEU A 180 2.54 -11.10 -9.57
N SER A 181 2.11 -10.97 -8.31
CA SER A 181 2.95 -11.25 -7.14
C SER A 181 3.36 -12.72 -7.08
N PHE A 182 2.46 -13.64 -7.40
CA PHE A 182 2.77 -15.06 -7.47
C PHE A 182 3.73 -15.39 -8.61
N ALA A 183 3.49 -14.84 -9.81
CA ALA A 183 4.39 -15.00 -10.96
C ALA A 183 5.79 -14.47 -10.65
N ARG A 184 5.89 -13.33 -9.94
CA ARG A 184 7.16 -12.78 -9.44
C ARG A 184 7.87 -13.75 -8.49
N LEU A 185 7.14 -14.31 -7.53
CA LEU A 185 7.68 -15.29 -6.57
C LEU A 185 8.22 -16.53 -7.29
N VAL A 186 7.42 -17.12 -8.18
CA VAL A 186 7.81 -18.32 -8.94
C VAL A 186 9.00 -18.03 -9.85
N SER A 187 9.01 -16.90 -10.55
CA SER A 187 10.12 -16.52 -11.44
C SER A 187 11.42 -16.34 -10.67
N TYR A 188 11.37 -15.66 -9.53
CA TYR A 188 12.55 -15.40 -8.70
C TYR A 188 13.05 -16.68 -8.03
N VAL A 189 12.17 -17.48 -7.42
CA VAL A 189 12.55 -18.75 -6.77
C VAL A 189 13.01 -19.79 -7.79
N GLY A 190 12.37 -19.87 -8.96
CA GLY A 190 12.77 -20.77 -10.03
C GLY A 190 14.15 -20.45 -10.58
N THR A 191 14.42 -19.17 -10.86
CA THR A 191 15.77 -18.75 -11.28
C THR A 191 16.80 -18.91 -10.18
N ALA A 192 16.39 -18.70 -8.93
CA ALA A 192 17.24 -18.96 -7.78
C ALA A 192 17.68 -20.42 -7.68
N ILE A 193 16.74 -21.36 -7.76
CA ILE A 193 17.03 -22.79 -7.73
C ILE A 193 17.87 -23.20 -8.93
N TYR A 194 17.54 -22.69 -10.12
CA TYR A 194 18.28 -22.99 -11.34
C TYR A 194 19.75 -22.57 -11.23
N GLN A 195 20.02 -21.36 -10.73
CA GLN A 195 21.38 -20.86 -10.50
C GLN A 195 22.13 -21.71 -9.47
N ALA A 196 21.46 -22.11 -8.38
CA ALA A 196 22.05 -22.97 -7.36
C ALA A 196 22.44 -24.35 -7.91
N LEU A 197 21.70 -24.89 -8.87
CA LEU A 197 21.99 -26.20 -9.47
C LEU A 197 23.08 -26.17 -10.54
N HIS A 198 23.15 -25.10 -11.35
CA HIS A 198 24.00 -25.08 -12.53
C HIS A 198 25.33 -24.34 -12.34
N HIS A 199 25.55 -23.66 -11.20
CA HIS A 199 26.76 -22.88 -10.87
C HIS A 199 27.26 -21.92 -11.98
N ARG A 200 26.45 -21.65 -13.00
CA ARG A 200 26.79 -20.80 -14.14
C ARG A 200 25.89 -19.57 -14.13
N GLU A 201 26.51 -18.41 -14.01
CA GLU A 201 25.83 -17.15 -14.28
C GLU A 201 25.55 -17.08 -15.78
N THR A 202 24.28 -16.96 -16.13
CA THR A 202 23.84 -16.80 -17.52
C THR A 202 23.30 -15.40 -17.71
N ALA A 203 23.45 -14.82 -18.91
CA ALA A 203 22.84 -13.55 -19.28
C ALA A 203 21.32 -13.50 -18.99
N ALA A 204 20.65 -14.65 -18.99
CA ALA A 204 19.23 -14.80 -18.65
C ALA A 204 18.90 -14.36 -17.22
N TRP A 205 19.84 -14.44 -16.27
CA TRP A 205 19.60 -14.06 -14.87
C TRP A 205 19.36 -12.57 -14.71
N GLY A 206 20.13 -11.73 -15.41
CA GLY A 206 19.92 -10.27 -15.40
C GLY A 206 18.57 -9.86 -15.95
N TRP A 207 18.17 -10.48 -17.06
CA TRP A 207 16.84 -10.26 -17.63
C TRP A 207 15.72 -10.72 -16.70
N CYS A 208 15.92 -11.82 -15.96
CA CYS A 208 14.95 -12.25 -14.96
C CYS A 208 14.83 -11.26 -13.80
N LEU A 209 15.95 -10.79 -13.23
CA LEU A 209 15.92 -9.78 -12.17
C LEU A 209 15.25 -8.49 -12.63
N PHE A 210 15.56 -8.06 -13.86
CA PHE A 210 14.93 -6.89 -14.47
C PHE A 210 13.42 -7.07 -14.63
N ALA A 211 12.98 -8.23 -15.15
CA ALA A 211 11.57 -8.56 -15.30
C ALA A 211 10.85 -8.64 -13.94
N VAL A 212 11.47 -9.27 -12.93
CA VAL A 212 10.97 -9.32 -11.55
C VAL A 212 10.80 -7.91 -10.96
N GLY A 213 11.75 -7.00 -11.25
CA GLY A 213 11.66 -5.59 -10.86
C GLY A 213 10.47 -4.89 -11.51
N ILE A 214 10.28 -5.03 -12.82
CA ILE A 214 9.13 -4.48 -13.54
C ILE A 214 7.81 -5.02 -12.99
N LEU A 215 7.71 -6.34 -12.80
CA LEU A 215 6.53 -6.99 -12.24
C LEU A 215 6.20 -6.46 -10.84
N SER A 216 7.22 -6.17 -10.03
CA SER A 216 7.05 -5.57 -8.71
C SER A 216 6.41 -4.18 -8.82
N ILE A 217 6.97 -3.31 -9.65
CA ILE A 217 6.47 -1.94 -9.85
C ILE A 217 5.04 -1.97 -10.38
N LEU A 218 4.74 -2.83 -11.36
CA LEU A 218 3.40 -2.96 -11.92
C LEU A 218 2.38 -3.43 -10.88
N SER A 219 2.73 -4.39 -10.03
CA SER A 219 1.84 -4.87 -8.96
C SER A 219 1.56 -3.77 -7.93
N ASP A 220 2.57 -2.98 -7.56
CA ASP A 220 2.40 -1.85 -6.63
C ASP A 220 1.54 -0.73 -7.23
N LEU A 221 1.74 -0.39 -8.51
CA LEU A 221 0.90 0.58 -9.23
C LEU A 221 -0.55 0.13 -9.35
N LEU A 222 -0.78 -1.14 -9.68
CA LEU A 222 -2.12 -1.75 -9.73
C LEU A 222 -2.81 -1.64 -8.36
N MET A 223 -2.07 -1.89 -7.28
CA MET A 223 -2.63 -1.81 -5.93
C MET A 223 -2.95 -0.38 -5.51
N ALA A 224 -2.04 0.57 -5.79
CA ALA A 224 -2.26 1.98 -5.54
C ALA A 224 -3.45 2.52 -6.34
N ALA A 225 -3.54 2.18 -7.63
CA ALA A 225 -4.65 2.56 -8.50
C ALA A 225 -5.99 1.98 -8.02
N GLY A 226 -6.00 0.69 -7.63
CA GLY A 226 -7.19 0.03 -7.08
C GLY A 226 -7.68 0.67 -5.78
N LEU A 227 -6.76 0.96 -4.85
CA LEU A 227 -7.08 1.65 -3.60
C LEU A 227 -7.59 3.07 -3.85
N PHE A 228 -6.91 3.84 -4.70
CA PHE A 228 -7.32 5.18 -5.07
C PHE A 228 -8.73 5.21 -5.67
N TRP A 229 -9.00 4.30 -6.60
CA TRP A 229 -10.31 4.15 -7.23
C TRP A 229 -11.41 3.83 -6.20
N CYS A 230 -11.18 2.88 -5.31
CA CYS A 230 -12.13 2.52 -4.25
C CYS A 230 -12.43 3.70 -3.30
N LEU A 231 -11.40 4.46 -2.91
CA LEU A 231 -11.57 5.64 -2.05
C LEU A 231 -12.29 6.77 -2.78
N TRP A 232 -11.96 7.01 -4.05
CA TRP A 232 -12.62 8.00 -4.88
C TRP A 232 -14.12 7.70 -4.99
N LYS A 233 -14.48 6.47 -5.34
CA LYS A 233 -15.88 6.04 -5.47
C LYS A 233 -16.66 6.20 -4.16
N ARG A 234 -16.04 5.91 -3.02
CA ARG A 234 -16.66 6.13 -1.70
C ARG A 234 -16.93 7.61 -1.43
N LYS A 235 -15.99 8.49 -1.78
CA LYS A 235 -16.16 9.94 -1.63
C LYS A 235 -17.32 10.44 -2.46
N GLU A 236 -17.49 9.91 -3.67
CA GLU A 236 -18.60 10.26 -4.57
C GLU A 236 -19.94 9.81 -3.98
N THR A 237 -20.05 8.55 -3.52
CA THR A 237 -21.27 8.08 -2.84
C THR A 237 -21.60 8.90 -1.58
N GLN A 238 -20.59 9.36 -0.82
CA GLN A 238 -20.82 10.23 0.33
C GLN A 238 -21.35 11.61 -0.07
N LYS A 239 -20.89 12.17 -1.19
CA LYS A 239 -21.43 13.43 -1.71
C LYS A 239 -22.90 13.28 -2.10
N ASP A 240 -23.25 12.21 -2.81
CA ASP A 240 -24.63 11.94 -3.21
C ASP A 240 -25.55 11.79 -2.00
N LEU A 241 -25.10 11.05 -0.98
CA LEU A 241 -25.83 10.91 0.28
C LEU A 241 -25.99 12.25 1.00
N LEU A 242 -24.96 13.09 1.00
CA LEU A 242 -25.01 14.40 1.62
C LEU A 242 -25.96 15.33 0.86
N GLU A 243 -25.92 15.35 -0.47
CA GLU A 243 -26.87 16.08 -1.30
C GLU A 243 -28.31 15.59 -1.09
N GLN A 244 -28.55 14.27 -1.05
CA GLN A 244 -29.86 13.70 -0.73
C GLN A 244 -30.33 14.09 0.66
N THR A 245 -29.45 14.06 1.66
CA THR A 245 -29.76 14.43 3.06
C THR A 245 -30.04 15.92 3.20
N PHE A 246 -29.37 16.79 2.44
CA PHE A 246 -29.63 18.23 2.43
C PHE A 246 -30.87 18.62 1.61
N LEU A 247 -31.19 17.87 0.54
CA LEU A 247 -32.34 18.16 -0.32
C LEU A 247 -33.66 17.61 0.23
N MET A 248 -33.65 16.47 0.94
CA MET A 248 -34.86 15.86 1.53
C MET A 248 -35.65 16.81 2.45
N PRO A 249 -35.03 17.53 3.41
CA PRO A 249 -35.72 18.46 4.29
C PRO A 249 -36.38 19.60 3.52
N ARG A 250 -35.68 20.18 2.52
CA ARG A 250 -36.23 21.27 1.70
C ARG A 250 -37.38 20.81 0.82
N PHE A 251 -37.31 19.59 0.30
CA PHE A 251 -38.41 19.02 -0.50
C PHE A 251 -39.65 18.74 0.36
N LEU A 252 -39.45 18.26 1.60
CA LEU A 252 -40.53 18.07 2.57
C LEU A 252 -41.14 19.41 3.02
N GLU A 253 -40.33 20.45 3.21
CA GLU A 253 -40.83 21.80 3.51
C GLU A 253 -41.62 22.39 2.34
N MET A 254 -41.12 22.29 1.10
CA MET A 254 -41.87 22.75 -0.08
C MET A 254 -43.20 21.98 -0.24
N ASN A 255 -43.21 20.67 -0.04
CA ASN A 255 -44.44 19.89 -0.09
C ASN A 255 -45.41 20.24 1.04
N ARG A 256 -44.93 20.56 2.25
CA ARG A 256 -45.79 21.07 3.33
C ARG A 256 -46.43 22.40 2.96
N VAL A 257 -45.67 23.35 2.42
CA VAL A 257 -46.20 24.64 1.98
C VAL A 257 -47.22 24.45 0.85
N PHE A 258 -46.96 23.54 -0.09
CA PHE A 258 -47.86 23.24 -1.20
C PHE A 258 -49.17 22.58 -0.74
N VAL A 259 -49.10 21.61 0.17
CA VAL A 259 -50.28 20.95 0.75
C VAL A 259 -51.12 21.93 1.59
N ILE A 260 -50.48 22.79 2.39
CA ILE A 260 -51.18 23.86 3.14
C ILE A 260 -51.84 24.84 2.17
N GLY A 261 -51.16 25.22 1.08
CA GLY A 261 -51.71 26.10 0.04
C GLY A 261 -52.95 25.51 -0.64
N ILE A 262 -52.92 24.22 -1.01
CA ILE A 262 -54.08 23.52 -1.59
C ILE A 262 -55.25 23.45 -0.59
N ALA A 263 -54.97 23.13 0.67
CA ALA A 263 -55.99 23.10 1.71
C ALA A 263 -56.66 24.48 1.91
N PHE A 264 -55.88 25.56 1.90
CA PHE A 264 -56.38 26.92 2.02
C PHE A 264 -57.24 27.34 0.81
N CYS A 265 -56.82 27.01 -0.41
CA CYS A 265 -57.61 27.24 -1.62
C CYS A 265 -58.96 26.47 -1.59
N LYS A 266 -58.95 25.22 -1.11
CA LYS A 266 -60.17 24.41 -0.99
C LYS A 266 -61.14 24.96 0.06
N ALA A 267 -60.63 25.44 1.19
CA ALA A 267 -61.44 26.10 2.23
C ALA A 267 -62.08 27.40 1.74
N LYS A 268 -61.32 28.23 0.99
CA LYS A 268 -61.83 29.49 0.44
C LYS A 268 -62.97 29.28 -0.58
N ASN A 269 -62.86 28.25 -1.43
CA ASN A 269 -63.91 27.93 -2.41
C ASN A 269 -65.17 27.33 -1.75
N GLY A 270 -65.04 26.58 -0.65
CA GLY A 270 -66.19 26.08 0.11
C GLY A 270 -67.03 27.18 0.76
N PHE A 271 -66.39 28.28 1.19
CA PHE A 271 -67.06 29.40 1.86
C PHE A 271 -67.87 30.29 0.92
N MET A 272 -67.56 30.31 -0.38
CA MET A 272 -68.30 31.11 -1.36
C MET A 272 -69.63 30.48 -1.81
N MET A 273 -69.80 29.16 -1.66
CA MET A 273 -71.02 28.46 -2.08
C MET A 273 -72.16 28.52 -1.05
N THR A 274 -71.91 29.00 0.18
CA THR A 274 -72.92 29.00 1.26
C THR A 274 -73.67 30.32 1.41
N LYS A 275 -73.38 31.34 0.59
CA LYS A 275 -73.95 32.70 0.73
C LYS A 275 -74.97 33.10 -0.35
N ILE A 276 -75.45 32.15 -1.14
CA ILE A 276 -76.54 32.36 -2.10
C ILE A 276 -77.75 31.55 -1.61
N ARG A 277 -78.44 32.07 -0.60
CA ARG A 277 -79.82 31.74 -0.27
C ARG A 277 -80.45 32.93 0.43
#